data_AF-A0A6A7C0J6-F1
#
_entry.id   AF-A0A6A7C0J6-F1
#
_cell.length_a   1.000
_cell.length_b   1.000
_cell.length_c   1.000
_cell.angle_alpha   90.00
_cell.angle_beta   90.00
_cell.angle_gamma   90.00
#
_symmetry.space_group_name_H-M   'P 1'
#
loop_
_entity.id
_entity.type
_entity.pdbx_description
1 polymer ?
#
loop_
_entity_poly.entity_id
_entity_poly.type
_entity_poly.pdbx_seq_one_letter_code
_entity_poly.pdbx_strand_id
1 'polypeptide(L)'
;MSCFNRGNIKMQHTWVFWIATPPANPSDLSDRSPEEKMTFNTLYGLNEAVKELIRTAEMGMGEGHYFFKQGAVPVLHHHSNERGGRWTFEFGDRRLTDLSSFIHTMMTIDRVSGLREDDEILGLAIHLDLSRVSLWTRTANCNSTLQVVGAWFNVAMNLERGQTIAFNSNMDIGTIGRNPDRTATKM
;
A
#
# COMPACT_ATOMS: atom_id res chain seq x y z
N MET A 1 13.49 31.72 22.41
CA MET A 1 12.71 31.26 21.24
C MET A 1 12.88 29.75 21.12
N SER A 2 11.88 28.97 21.55
CA SER A 2 11.88 27.52 21.35
C SER A 2 10.45 27.09 21.09
N CYS A 3 10.05 27.19 19.83
CA CYS A 3 8.76 26.75 19.33
C CYS A 3 8.98 25.75 18.20
N PHE A 4 9.66 24.64 18.49
CA PHE A 4 9.58 23.44 17.63
C PHE A 4 8.65 22.45 18.33
N ASN A 5 7.36 22.56 18.01
CA ASN A 5 6.32 21.67 18.47
C ASN A 5 6.56 20.29 17.82
N ARG A 6 7.29 19.39 18.50
CA ARG A 6 7.71 18.06 18.00
C ARG A 6 6.55 17.06 17.75
N GLY A 7 5.29 17.48 17.74
CA GLY A 7 4.15 16.56 17.78
C GLY A 7 3.19 16.54 16.57
N ASN A 8 3.17 17.56 15.69
CA ASN A 8 2.00 17.74 14.80
C ASN A 8 2.32 18.22 13.38
N ILE A 9 3.27 17.57 12.70
CA ILE A 9 3.37 17.74 11.24
C ILE A 9 2.14 17.06 10.62
N LYS A 10 1.26 17.86 10.03
CA LYS A 10 0.03 17.39 9.38
C LYS A 10 0.33 16.79 8.01
N MET A 11 -0.26 15.63 7.73
CA MET A 11 -0.24 14.98 6.42
C MET A 11 -1.29 15.62 5.49
N GLN A 12 -1.13 15.44 4.18
CA GLN A 12 -2.08 15.96 3.19
C GLN A 12 -3.42 15.22 3.26
N HIS A 13 -3.40 13.93 3.58
CA HIS A 13 -4.60 13.11 3.71
C HIS A 13 -4.76 12.53 5.12
N THR A 14 -5.99 12.15 5.43
CA THR A 14 -6.25 11.21 6.51
C THR A 14 -6.07 9.80 5.98
N TRP A 15 -5.27 9.02 6.70
CA TRP A 15 -4.95 7.63 6.41
C TRP A 15 -5.56 6.71 7.46
N VAL A 16 -5.88 5.50 7.05
CA VAL A 16 -6.42 4.43 7.86
C VAL A 16 -5.49 3.24 7.73
N PHE A 17 -5.02 2.75 8.86
CA PHE A 17 -4.19 1.56 8.97
C PHE A 17 -5.07 0.33 9.25
N TRP A 18 -4.87 -0.71 8.45
CA TRP A 18 -5.61 -1.96 8.50
C TRP A 18 -4.68 -3.16 8.58
N ILE A 19 -5.18 -4.23 9.17
CA ILE A 19 -4.47 -5.52 9.24
C ILE A 19 -5.42 -6.62 8.76
N ALA A 20 -5.00 -7.39 7.75
CA ALA A 20 -5.67 -8.62 7.38
C ALA A 20 -5.13 -9.77 8.23
N THR A 21 -5.99 -10.37 9.05
CA THR A 21 -5.67 -11.59 9.77
C THR A 21 -6.03 -12.82 8.94
N PRO A 22 -5.24 -13.91 9.01
CA PRO A 22 -5.67 -15.19 8.47
C PRO A 22 -6.93 -15.65 9.22
N PRO A 23 -7.88 -16.33 8.54
CA PRO A 23 -9.07 -16.81 9.21
C PRO A 23 -8.70 -17.84 10.28
N ALA A 24 -9.40 -17.83 11.41
CA ALA A 24 -9.19 -18.79 12.49
C ALA A 24 -9.39 -20.25 12.02
N ASN A 25 -10.21 -20.44 10.98
CA ASN A 25 -10.39 -21.70 10.29
C ASN A 25 -10.16 -21.51 8.78
N PRO A 26 -9.23 -22.24 8.14
CA PRO A 26 -8.96 -22.13 6.71
C PRO A 26 -10.18 -22.36 5.80
N SER A 27 -11.20 -23.10 6.27
CA SER A 27 -12.45 -23.34 5.54
C SER A 27 -13.47 -22.19 5.65
N ASP A 28 -13.25 -21.24 6.55
CA ASP A 28 -14.09 -20.05 6.68
C ASP A 28 -13.63 -18.98 5.69
N LEU A 29 -14.37 -18.86 4.60
CA LEU A 29 -14.14 -17.86 3.55
C LEU A 29 -14.86 -16.54 3.86
N SER A 30 -15.69 -16.50 4.91
CA SER A 30 -16.65 -15.42 5.13
C SER A 30 -16.04 -14.16 5.76
N ASP A 31 -14.88 -14.27 6.40
CA ASP A 31 -14.24 -13.13 7.08
C ASP A 31 -12.73 -13.05 6.79
N ARG A 32 -12.41 -12.68 5.55
CA ARG A 32 -11.03 -12.35 5.10
C ARG A 32 -10.82 -10.83 4.99
N SER A 33 -11.68 -10.05 5.62
CA SER A 33 -11.66 -8.59 5.47
C SER A 33 -10.60 -7.98 6.38
N PRO A 34 -9.74 -7.09 5.89
CA PRO A 34 -8.83 -6.35 6.76
C PRO A 34 -9.60 -5.56 7.82
N GLU A 35 -9.13 -5.59 9.05
CA GLU A 35 -9.71 -4.84 10.17
C GLU A 35 -9.02 -3.48 10.32
N GLU A 36 -9.81 -2.42 10.51
CA GLU A 36 -9.28 -1.10 10.84
C GLU A 36 -8.64 -1.12 12.24
N LYS A 37 -7.43 -0.57 12.35
CA LYS A 37 -6.70 -0.45 13.62
C LYS A 37 -6.53 0.99 14.07
N MET A 38 -6.28 1.89 13.12
CA MET A 38 -5.96 3.28 13.46
C MET A 38 -6.27 4.21 12.30
N THR A 39 -6.92 5.34 12.61
CA THR A 39 -7.05 6.47 11.68
C THR A 39 -6.13 7.60 12.13
N PHE A 40 -5.35 8.17 11.22
CA PHE A 40 -4.37 9.22 11.52
C PHE A 40 -4.19 10.21 10.36
N ASN A 41 -3.73 11.43 10.66
CA ASN A 41 -3.40 12.45 9.66
C ASN A 41 -2.17 13.29 10.05
N THR A 42 -1.30 12.75 10.91
CA THR A 42 -0.09 13.41 11.39
C THR A 42 1.09 12.46 11.29
N LEU A 43 2.30 13.02 11.22
CA LEU A 43 3.53 12.24 11.22
C LEU A 43 3.69 11.39 12.49
N TYR A 44 3.22 11.89 13.63
CA TYR A 44 3.20 11.13 14.87
C TYR A 44 2.28 9.91 14.75
N GLY A 45 1.05 10.09 14.24
CA GLY A 45 0.14 8.97 14.00
C GLY A 45 0.69 7.96 12.99
N LEU A 46 1.37 8.42 11.93
CA LEU A 46 2.07 7.54 11.00
C LEU A 46 3.13 6.71 11.75
N ASN A 47 3.98 7.33 12.56
CA ASN A 47 4.99 6.64 13.33
C ASN A 47 4.40 5.58 14.28
N GLU A 48 3.27 5.87 14.94
CA GLU A 48 2.58 4.88 15.79
C GLU A 48 1.99 3.73 14.96
N ALA A 49 1.43 4.00 13.78
CA ALA A 49 0.93 2.94 12.89
C ALA A 49 2.05 2.03 12.37
N VAL A 50 3.25 2.57 12.07
CA VAL A 50 4.38 1.72 11.63
C VAL A 50 4.97 0.91 12.80
N LYS A 51 4.98 1.44 14.03
CA LYS A 51 5.32 0.64 15.21
C LYS A 51 4.35 -0.53 15.38
N GLU A 52 3.06 -0.30 15.18
CA GLU A 52 2.04 -1.34 15.27
C GLU A 52 2.21 -2.40 14.17
N LEU A 53 2.56 -1.99 12.95
CA LEU A 53 2.95 -2.89 11.87
C LEU A 53 4.11 -3.79 12.29
N ILE A 54 5.22 -3.22 12.77
CA ILE A 54 6.40 -3.99 13.19
C ILE A 54 6.03 -4.97 14.30
N ARG A 55 5.30 -4.49 15.30
CA ARG A 55 4.84 -5.33 16.42
C ARG A 55 4.02 -6.51 15.94
N THR A 56 3.06 -6.28 15.05
CA THR A 56 2.17 -7.35 14.55
C THR A 56 2.90 -8.31 13.60
N ALA A 57 3.83 -7.79 12.79
CA ALA A 57 4.71 -8.59 11.97
C ALA A 57 5.59 -9.54 12.80
N GLU A 58 6.23 -9.04 13.86
CA GLU A 58 7.08 -9.84 14.76
C GLU A 58 6.30 -10.94 15.50
N MET A 59 5.01 -10.71 15.77
CA MET A 59 4.12 -11.72 16.35
C MET A 59 3.64 -12.76 15.32
N GLY A 60 4.06 -12.67 14.06
CA GLY A 60 3.54 -13.50 12.97
C GLY A 60 2.04 -13.26 12.71
N MET A 61 1.54 -12.10 13.10
CA MET A 61 0.14 -11.73 12.93
C MET A 61 -0.06 -10.96 11.63
N GLY A 62 -0.94 -11.50 10.80
CA GLY A 62 -1.49 -10.83 9.63
C GLY A 62 -0.82 -11.22 8.31
N GLU A 63 -1.64 -11.53 7.31
CA GLU A 63 -1.21 -11.82 5.93
C GLU A 63 -0.94 -10.51 5.14
N GLY A 64 -1.31 -9.35 5.69
CA GLY A 64 -1.04 -8.07 5.07
C GLY A 64 -1.39 -6.87 5.94
N HIS A 65 -0.61 -5.81 5.78
CA HIS A 65 -0.77 -4.52 6.42
C HIS A 65 -1.10 -3.47 5.36
N TYR A 66 -2.08 -2.61 5.63
CA TYR A 66 -2.57 -1.67 4.63
C TYR A 66 -2.68 -0.27 5.21
N PHE A 67 -2.26 0.72 4.44
CA PHE A 67 -2.38 2.14 4.73
C PHE A 67 -3.19 2.76 3.61
N PHE A 68 -4.49 2.98 3.82
CA PHE A 68 -5.40 3.49 2.79
C PHE A 68 -5.90 4.86 3.18
N LYS A 69 -6.15 5.72 2.20
CA LYS A 69 -6.82 7.00 2.47
C LYS A 69 -8.20 6.76 3.06
N GLN A 70 -8.64 7.66 3.93
CA GLN A 70 -9.99 7.63 4.48
C GLN A 70 -11.03 7.58 3.37
N GLY A 71 -11.98 6.64 3.47
CA GLY A 71 -13.00 6.38 2.46
C GLY A 71 -12.61 5.32 1.40
N ALA A 72 -11.34 4.91 1.35
CA ALA A 72 -10.90 3.74 0.59
C ALA A 72 -10.74 2.54 1.52
N VAL A 73 -11.14 1.35 1.05
CA VAL A 73 -11.10 0.10 1.82
C VAL A 73 -10.16 -0.87 1.11
N PRO A 74 -9.22 -1.53 1.81
CA PRO A 74 -8.26 -2.47 1.21
C PRO A 74 -8.86 -3.84 0.82
N VAL A 75 -10.06 -3.86 0.24
CA VAL A 75 -10.74 -5.09 -0.22
C VAL A 75 -10.81 -5.08 -1.74
N LEU A 76 -10.29 -6.13 -2.39
CA LEU A 76 -10.20 -6.20 -3.85
C LEU A 76 -11.56 -6.02 -4.54
N HIS A 77 -12.61 -6.65 -4.00
CA HIS A 77 -13.98 -6.59 -4.52
C HIS A 77 -14.75 -5.32 -4.15
N HIS A 78 -14.12 -4.39 -3.41
CA HIS A 78 -14.76 -3.12 -3.11
C HIS A 78 -14.84 -2.27 -4.39
N HIS A 79 -15.97 -1.59 -4.59
CA HIS A 79 -16.25 -0.78 -5.79
C HIS A 79 -15.17 0.28 -6.07
N SER A 80 -14.47 0.77 -5.04
CA SER A 80 -13.36 1.73 -5.20
C SER A 80 -12.11 1.13 -5.87
N ASN A 81 -11.97 -0.19 -5.85
CA ASN A 81 -10.75 -0.91 -6.24
C ASN A 81 -10.94 -1.77 -7.48
N GLU A 82 -12.17 -2.16 -7.82
CA GLU A 82 -12.46 -3.13 -8.89
C GLU A 82 -11.91 -2.72 -10.26
N ARG A 83 -11.86 -1.41 -10.55
CA ARG A 83 -11.37 -0.82 -11.82
C ARG A 83 -9.90 -0.41 -11.77
N GLY A 84 -9.30 -0.57 -10.60
CA GLY A 84 -7.96 -0.13 -10.28
C GLY A 84 -6.90 -1.17 -10.60
N GLY A 85 -5.69 -0.85 -10.16
CA GLY A 85 -4.56 -1.77 -10.20
C GLY A 85 -3.58 -1.43 -9.09
N ARG A 86 -2.43 -2.11 -9.11
CA ARG A 86 -1.35 -1.85 -8.16
C ARG A 86 0.01 -1.93 -8.80
N TRP A 87 0.87 -0.98 -8.44
CA TRP A 87 2.31 -1.08 -8.66
C TRP A 87 2.93 -1.88 -7.54
N THR A 88 3.71 -2.89 -7.87
CA THR A 88 4.26 -3.85 -6.93
C THR A 88 5.77 -3.84 -6.99
N PHE A 89 6.41 -3.78 -5.83
CA PHE A 89 7.83 -4.01 -5.67
C PHE A 89 8.05 -5.22 -4.76
N GLU A 90 8.85 -6.18 -5.22
CA GLU A 90 9.29 -7.33 -4.42
C GLU A 90 10.72 -7.08 -3.98
N PHE A 91 10.92 -6.95 -2.66
CA PHE A 91 12.20 -6.57 -2.09
C PHE A 91 13.03 -7.77 -1.60
N GLY A 92 12.48 -8.98 -1.71
CA GLY A 92 13.10 -10.21 -1.21
C GLY A 92 13.51 -10.10 0.26
N ASP A 93 14.60 -10.75 0.63
CA ASP A 93 15.01 -10.88 2.04
C ASP A 93 15.51 -9.59 2.73
N ARG A 94 15.61 -8.46 2.00
CA ARG A 94 16.65 -7.47 2.33
C ARG A 94 16.22 -6.09 2.83
N ARG A 95 14.95 -5.69 2.92
CA ARG A 95 14.69 -4.23 3.00
C ARG A 95 13.61 -3.65 3.91
N LEU A 96 12.52 -4.33 4.24
CA LEU A 96 11.45 -3.62 4.97
C LEU A 96 11.68 -3.43 6.48
N THR A 97 12.81 -3.87 7.02
CA THR A 97 13.09 -3.78 8.45
C THR A 97 13.54 -2.39 8.90
N ASP A 98 13.84 -1.45 8.00
CA ASP A 98 14.09 -0.06 8.40
C ASP A 98 12.79 0.76 8.43
N LEU A 99 12.28 0.94 9.65
CA LEU A 99 11.18 1.85 10.01
C LEU A 99 11.30 3.21 9.29
N SER A 100 12.52 3.73 9.17
CA SER A 100 12.80 5.05 8.58
C SER A 100 12.48 5.07 7.08
N SER A 101 12.84 4.01 6.36
CA SER A 101 12.58 3.87 4.93
C SER A 101 11.08 3.79 4.64
N PHE A 102 10.33 3.07 5.47
CA PHE A 102 8.88 2.96 5.29
C PHE A 102 8.16 4.27 5.58
N ILE A 103 8.52 4.95 6.68
CA ILE A 103 7.97 6.29 6.99
C ILE A 103 8.27 7.26 5.84
N HIS A 104 9.50 7.27 5.32
CA HIS A 104 9.88 8.12 4.20
C HIS A 104 9.04 7.83 2.94
N THR A 105 8.82 6.55 2.62
CA THR A 105 7.96 6.13 1.52
C THR A 105 6.55 6.68 1.70
N MET A 106 5.92 6.45 2.85
CA MET A 106 4.55 6.90 3.13
C MET A 106 4.42 8.43 3.08
N MET A 107 5.39 9.16 3.62
CA MET A 107 5.43 10.63 3.54
C MET A 107 5.53 11.14 2.10
N THR A 108 6.36 10.49 1.29
CA THR A 108 6.52 10.85 -0.12
C THR A 108 5.24 10.58 -0.89
N ILE A 109 4.61 9.43 -0.68
CA ILE A 109 3.34 9.06 -1.31
C ILE A 109 2.20 10.01 -0.91
N ASP A 110 2.06 10.34 0.39
CA ASP A 110 1.09 11.32 0.85
C ASP A 110 1.29 12.70 0.21
N ARG A 111 2.54 13.16 0.14
CA ARG A 111 2.87 14.46 -0.46
C ARG A 111 2.58 14.49 -1.96
N VAL A 112 3.06 13.49 -2.71
CA VAL A 112 2.81 13.38 -4.15
C VAL A 112 1.32 13.32 -4.42
N SER A 113 0.59 12.53 -3.63
CA SER A 113 -0.85 12.43 -3.79
C SER A 113 -1.57 13.76 -3.55
N GLY A 114 -1.08 14.60 -2.63
CA GLY A 114 -1.75 15.87 -2.30
C GLY A 114 -1.49 16.98 -3.31
N LEU A 115 -0.51 16.79 -4.19
CA LEU A 115 -0.17 17.72 -5.27
C LEU A 115 -0.89 17.40 -6.58
N ARG A 116 -1.66 16.31 -6.63
CA ARG A 116 -2.32 15.81 -7.84
C ARG A 116 -3.82 16.08 -7.77
N GLU A 117 -4.38 16.53 -8.88
CA GLU A 117 -5.83 16.77 -8.99
C GLU A 117 -6.63 15.47 -9.23
N ASP A 118 -5.98 14.43 -9.76
CA ASP A 118 -6.66 13.18 -10.14
C ASP A 118 -6.96 12.23 -8.98
N ASP A 119 -6.37 12.45 -7.79
CA ASP A 119 -6.55 11.60 -6.61
C ASP A 119 -6.40 10.09 -6.90
N GLU A 120 -5.44 9.75 -7.77
CA GLU A 120 -5.31 8.39 -8.31
C GLU A 120 -4.87 7.36 -7.26
N ILE A 121 -4.06 7.77 -6.29
CA ILE A 121 -3.49 6.89 -5.27
C ILE A 121 -4.55 6.58 -4.21
N LEU A 122 -4.83 5.30 -3.96
CA LEU A 122 -5.78 4.88 -2.93
C LEU A 122 -5.10 4.52 -1.61
N GLY A 123 -3.98 3.81 -1.70
CA GLY A 123 -3.38 3.16 -0.55
C GLY A 123 -2.08 2.46 -0.85
N LEU A 124 -1.39 2.06 0.21
CA LEU A 124 -0.18 1.25 0.16
C LEU A 124 -0.42 -0.03 0.97
N ALA A 125 0.00 -1.16 0.44
CA ALA A 125 -0.08 -2.47 1.07
C ALA A 125 1.32 -3.05 1.27
N ILE A 126 1.51 -3.77 2.36
CA ILE A 126 2.73 -4.50 2.67
C ILE A 126 2.36 -5.94 3.00
N HIS A 127 3.10 -6.86 2.39
CA HIS A 127 3.07 -8.29 2.69
C HIS A 127 4.50 -8.70 3.01
N LEU A 128 4.82 -8.89 4.28
CA LEU A 128 6.19 -9.19 4.72
C LEU A 128 6.60 -10.62 4.37
N ASP A 129 5.66 -11.56 4.49
CA ASP A 129 5.78 -12.96 4.08
C ASP A 129 6.09 -13.12 2.59
N LEU A 130 5.46 -12.30 1.74
CA LEU A 130 5.72 -12.25 0.30
C LEU A 130 6.86 -11.30 -0.08
N SER A 131 7.49 -10.66 0.91
CA SER A 131 8.48 -9.61 0.72
C SER A 131 8.07 -8.56 -0.33
N ARG A 132 6.84 -8.06 -0.20
CA ARG A 132 6.18 -7.25 -1.23
C ARG A 132 5.59 -5.95 -0.66
N VAL A 133 5.76 -4.86 -1.39
CA VAL A 133 5.06 -3.59 -1.20
C VAL A 133 4.24 -3.27 -2.44
N SER A 134 3.01 -2.82 -2.27
CA SER A 134 2.13 -2.46 -3.40
C SER A 134 1.48 -1.09 -3.22
N LEU A 135 1.58 -0.21 -4.22
CA LEU A 135 0.85 1.05 -4.28
C LEU A 135 -0.42 0.87 -5.11
N TRP A 136 -1.58 1.06 -4.48
CA TRP A 136 -2.90 0.87 -5.09
C TRP A 136 -3.38 2.14 -5.77
N THR A 137 -4.00 1.95 -6.94
CA THR A 137 -4.49 3.01 -7.83
C THR A 137 -5.95 2.80 -8.14
N ARG A 138 -6.69 3.89 -8.34
CA ARG A 138 -8.13 3.91 -8.60
C ARG A 138 -8.50 3.36 -9.97
N THR A 139 -7.62 3.54 -10.95
CA THR A 139 -7.79 3.12 -12.34
C THR A 139 -6.63 2.23 -12.79
N ALA A 140 -6.86 1.41 -13.83
CA ALA A 140 -5.82 0.58 -14.45
C ALA A 140 -5.57 0.90 -15.93
N ASN A 141 -6.33 1.83 -16.52
CA ASN A 141 -6.32 2.10 -17.96
C ASN A 141 -5.72 3.47 -18.34
N CYS A 142 -5.43 4.34 -17.38
CA CYS A 142 -4.86 5.65 -17.66
C CYS A 142 -3.33 5.60 -17.72
N ASN A 143 -2.77 5.21 -18.86
CA ASN A 143 -1.34 4.92 -19.01
C ASN A 143 -0.43 6.08 -18.58
N SER A 144 -0.73 7.33 -18.96
CA SER A 144 0.08 8.50 -18.60
C SER A 144 0.07 8.77 -17.08
N THR A 145 -1.10 8.75 -16.45
CA THR A 145 -1.26 8.88 -14.99
C THR A 145 -0.51 7.76 -14.26
N LEU A 146 -0.68 6.51 -14.70
CA LEU A 146 -0.06 5.36 -14.07
C LEU A 146 1.46 5.35 -14.19
N GLN A 147 2.02 5.80 -15.32
CA GLN A 147 3.46 5.96 -15.49
C GLN A 147 4.03 6.99 -14.51
N VAL A 148 3.36 8.12 -14.33
CA VAL A 148 3.77 9.14 -13.35
C VAL A 148 3.69 8.60 -11.93
N VAL A 149 2.61 7.90 -11.57
CA VAL A 149 2.46 7.26 -10.27
C VAL A 149 3.57 6.22 -10.03
N GLY A 150 3.86 5.37 -11.03
CA GLY A 150 4.94 4.38 -10.96
C GLY A 150 6.32 5.02 -10.79
N ALA A 151 6.60 6.12 -11.49
CA ALA A 151 7.84 6.88 -11.33
C ALA A 151 7.99 7.44 -9.91
N TRP A 152 6.93 8.01 -9.34
CA TRP A 152 6.95 8.48 -7.95
C TRP A 152 7.09 7.35 -6.94
N PHE A 153 6.47 6.20 -7.20
CA PHE A 153 6.62 5.03 -6.34
C PHE A 153 8.05 4.51 -6.33
N ASN A 154 8.71 4.48 -7.50
CA ASN A 154 10.11 4.11 -7.62
C ASN A 154 11.02 5.08 -6.81
N VAL A 155 10.79 6.38 -6.92
CA VAL A 155 11.51 7.40 -6.14
C VAL A 155 11.26 7.25 -4.64
N ALA A 156 10.00 7.07 -4.22
CA ALA A 156 9.62 6.93 -2.82
C ALA A 156 10.27 5.71 -2.15
N MET A 157 10.35 4.59 -2.88
CA MET A 157 10.99 3.36 -2.44
C MET A 157 12.52 3.39 -2.53
N ASN A 158 13.10 4.46 -3.10
CA ASN A 158 14.55 4.62 -3.31
C ASN A 158 15.19 3.38 -3.97
N LEU A 159 14.62 2.90 -5.08
CA LEU A 159 15.08 1.68 -5.74
C LEU A 159 16.45 1.87 -6.40
N GLU A 160 17.31 0.86 -6.26
CA GLU A 160 18.63 0.80 -6.88
C GLU A 160 18.54 0.40 -8.36
N ARG A 161 19.65 0.61 -9.10
CA ARG A 161 19.74 0.18 -10.50
C ARG A 161 19.52 -1.33 -10.62
N GLY A 162 18.61 -1.72 -11.52
CA GLY A 162 18.27 -3.12 -11.78
C GLY A 162 17.05 -3.61 -10.99
N GLN A 163 16.56 -2.84 -10.02
CA GLN A 163 15.29 -3.12 -9.36
C GLN A 163 14.13 -2.55 -10.16
N THR A 164 13.06 -3.34 -10.29
CA THR A 164 11.91 -3.01 -11.13
C THR A 164 10.62 -3.10 -10.34
N ILE A 165 9.67 -2.23 -10.66
CA ILE A 165 8.28 -2.35 -10.23
C ILE A 165 7.45 -2.96 -11.35
N ALA A 166 6.40 -3.69 -11.00
CA ALA A 166 5.44 -4.25 -11.96
C ALA A 166 4.04 -3.69 -11.70
N PHE A 167 3.26 -3.45 -12.74
CA PHE A 167 1.86 -3.07 -12.60
C PHE A 167 0.93 -4.26 -12.86
N ASN A 168 -0.07 -4.45 -12.01
CA ASN A 168 -1.11 -5.46 -12.19
C ASN A 168 -2.49 -4.81 -12.10
N SER A 169 -3.32 -4.99 -13.13
CA SER A 169 -4.72 -4.58 -13.09
C SER A 169 -5.55 -5.56 -12.25
N ASN A 170 -6.47 -5.02 -11.44
CA ASN A 170 -7.44 -5.85 -10.74
C ASN A 170 -8.46 -6.48 -11.70
N MET A 171 -8.66 -5.88 -12.89
CA MET A 171 -9.54 -6.44 -13.93
C MET A 171 -8.97 -7.73 -14.54
N ASP A 172 -7.65 -7.83 -14.65
CA ASP A 172 -6.99 -9.03 -15.18
C ASP A 172 -7.08 -10.20 -14.17
N ILE A 173 -6.99 -9.90 -12.86
CA ILE A 173 -7.09 -10.90 -11.78
C ILE A 173 -8.49 -11.54 -11.73
N GLY A 174 -9.56 -10.76 -11.95
CA GLY A 174 -10.92 -11.30 -12.06
C GLY A 174 -11.11 -12.28 -13.23
N THR A 175 -10.19 -12.26 -14.19
CA THR A 175 -10.21 -13.12 -15.39
C THR A 175 -9.34 -14.38 -15.20
N ILE A 176 -8.30 -14.34 -14.37
CA ILE A 176 -7.44 -15.50 -14.04
C ILE A 176 -8.25 -16.59 -13.32
N GLY A 177 -9.29 -16.23 -12.57
CA GLY A 177 -10.26 -17.18 -12.00
C GLY A 177 -11.12 -17.92 -13.05
N ARG A 178 -10.96 -17.62 -14.36
CA ARG A 178 -11.68 -18.28 -15.45
C ARG A 178 -10.79 -18.98 -16.48
N ASN A 179 -9.47 -18.78 -16.50
CA ASN A 179 -8.59 -19.56 -17.37
C ASN A 179 -7.10 -19.39 -16.96
N PRO A 180 -6.36 -20.46 -16.61
CA PRO A 180 -4.99 -20.37 -16.07
C PRO A 180 -3.89 -20.06 -17.09
N ASP A 181 -4.21 -19.68 -18.34
CA ASP A 181 -3.21 -19.63 -19.41
C ASP A 181 -3.23 -18.28 -20.13
N ARG A 182 -2.48 -17.28 -19.62
CA ARG A 182 -1.90 -16.16 -20.39
C ARG A 182 -0.99 -15.23 -19.57
N THR A 183 0.31 -15.47 -19.75
CA THR A 183 1.45 -14.54 -19.83
C THR A 183 1.33 -13.11 -19.29
N ALA A 184 2.22 -12.81 -18.33
CA ALA A 184 2.60 -11.49 -17.87
C ALA A 184 3.11 -10.60 -19.03
N THR A 185 2.59 -9.37 -19.10
CA THR A 185 3.18 -8.31 -19.92
C THR A 185 4.17 -7.53 -19.06
N LYS A 186 5.46 -7.62 -19.39
CA LYS A 186 6.49 -6.71 -18.89
C LYS A 186 6.31 -5.36 -19.60
N MET A 187 6.13 -4.29 -18.83
CA MET A 187 6.32 -2.90 -19.27
C MET A 187 7.61 -2.36 -18.68
#